data_AF-A0A327NKT6-F1
#
_entry.id   AF-A0A327NKT6-F1
#
_cell.length_a   1.000
_cell.length_b   1.000
_cell.length_c   1.000
_cell.angle_alpha   90.00
_cell.angle_beta   90.00
_cell.angle_gamma   90.00
#
_symmetry.space_group_name_H-M   'P 1'
#
loop_
_entity.id
_entity.type
_entity.pdbx_description
1 polymer ?
#
loop_
_entity_poly.entity_id
_entity_poly.type
_entity_poly.pdbx_seq_one_letter_code
_entity_poly.pdbx_strand_id
1 'polypeptide(L)'
;MRSTELTLAEVFRQNGYVTGCFGKWHNGEHAPEDPNSQGFDEFLGFCAGHWNNYFDTDLQHNDRMVSTKGFITDVLTDAALNFISQHKTKPFFCYVPFNAPHSPHQVADRYFDKYKAKGLDDEQASIYGMVENVDDNVARLLTKLDQLGLAQNTIVVFATDNGPNGHRFNGEMKGIKGSVDEGGVRVPLFMRWPGKIRPETRIRPNTAHIDLLPTLVGLCDLRFTPANPIDGRSLAPLLRGQTDTLPDRMLFTHVAGMSADGLPAEPGAVRTAQYRLVQQKGQIHLYDMLDDPSQTTDLAARQPQHVQTLQTTYEHWFRDVSQTISLSRPVPVADRRVLLQAPEAHFSGKVRYKQGNGWANDWLINWQSPADSIWWDVTVDRPGVYQLSLQYTAPTAAVGTLLTITATNKTLQQTIRASFDPPLTPSPDRIPRKEVYEKPWAWLALGKLKLPAGHHRILLQARSVPNGQVAEVKALLLTALE
;
A
#
# COMPACT_ATOMS: atom_id res chain seq x y z
N MET A 1 1.69 -4.00 8.63
CA MET A 1 3.07 -4.54 8.70
C MET A 1 3.17 -5.31 10.01
N ARG A 2 4.08 -6.28 10.18
CA ARG A 2 4.30 -6.83 11.54
C ARG A 2 5.06 -5.79 12.36
N SER A 3 4.51 -5.40 13.50
CA SER A 3 5.12 -4.38 14.38
C SER A 3 6.46 -4.80 15.01
N THR A 4 6.86 -6.06 14.85
CA THR A 4 8.14 -6.61 15.31
C THR A 4 9.27 -6.42 14.30
N GLU A 5 8.97 -6.03 13.07
CA GLU A 5 9.99 -5.72 12.06
C GLU A 5 10.42 -4.26 12.16
N LEU A 6 11.70 -4.00 11.88
CA LEU A 6 12.23 -2.64 11.81
C LEU A 6 12.19 -2.13 10.36
N THR A 7 11.64 -0.95 10.18
CA THR A 7 11.63 -0.24 8.90
C THR A 7 12.94 0.49 8.62
N LEU A 8 13.18 0.80 7.35
CA LEU A 8 14.26 1.71 6.95
C LEU A 8 14.20 3.04 7.70
N ALA A 9 13.02 3.64 7.85
CA ALA A 9 12.87 4.93 8.52
C ALA A 9 13.28 4.86 9.99
N GLU A 10 12.86 3.83 10.72
CA GLU A 10 13.30 3.62 12.11
C GLU A 10 14.81 3.48 12.22
N VAL A 11 15.45 2.68 11.34
CA VAL A 11 16.90 2.49 11.34
C VAL A 11 17.62 3.83 11.08
N PHE A 12 17.17 4.61 10.12
CA PHE A 12 17.75 5.92 9.82
C PHE A 12 17.54 6.91 10.97
N ARG A 13 16.34 6.98 11.54
CA ARG A 13 16.00 7.84 12.69
C ARG A 13 16.85 7.52 13.92
N GLN A 14 17.02 6.23 14.24
CA GLN A 14 17.90 5.77 15.33
C GLN A 14 19.38 6.15 15.12
N ASN A 15 19.78 6.43 13.89
CA ASN A 15 21.13 6.90 13.53
C ASN A 15 21.19 8.43 13.32
N GLY A 16 20.20 9.18 13.80
CA GLY A 16 20.23 10.64 13.85
C GLY A 16 19.79 11.34 12.56
N TYR A 17 19.20 10.61 11.61
CA TYR A 17 18.60 11.21 10.42
C TYR A 17 17.22 11.78 10.77
N VAL A 18 16.86 12.88 10.10
CA VAL A 18 15.46 13.33 10.04
C VAL A 18 14.76 12.53 8.94
N THR A 19 13.54 12.08 9.19
CA THR A 19 12.84 11.15 8.30
C THR A 19 11.52 11.73 7.80
N GLY A 20 11.27 11.65 6.49
CA GLY A 20 10.06 12.15 5.86
C GLY A 20 9.47 11.15 4.86
N CYS A 21 8.15 10.97 4.88
CA CYS A 21 7.40 10.14 3.94
C CYS A 21 6.33 10.97 3.21
N PHE A 22 6.41 11.02 1.88
CA PHE A 22 5.54 11.85 1.04
C PHE A 22 4.82 11.00 0.00
N GLY A 23 3.69 10.41 0.38
CA GLY A 23 2.82 9.65 -0.53
C GLY A 23 2.15 8.43 0.08
N LYS A 24 2.07 7.35 -0.71
CA LYS A 24 1.41 6.11 -0.33
C LYS A 24 2.21 5.32 0.72
N TRP A 25 1.56 4.99 1.85
CA TRP A 25 2.16 4.13 2.86
C TRP A 25 1.79 2.65 2.70
N HIS A 26 0.49 2.32 2.71
CA HIS A 26 -0.04 0.97 2.46
C HIS A 26 0.55 -0.16 3.33
N ASN A 27 1.03 0.18 4.52
CA ASN A 27 1.62 -0.77 5.47
C ASN A 27 0.90 -0.82 6.82
N GLY A 28 -0.29 -0.21 6.91
CA GLY A 28 -1.11 -0.07 8.11
C GLY A 28 -1.45 1.40 8.35
N GLU A 29 -2.64 1.68 8.86
CA GLU A 29 -3.10 3.05 9.16
C GLU A 29 -3.07 3.37 10.65
N HIS A 30 -3.15 2.35 11.49
CA HIS A 30 -3.32 2.49 12.93
C HIS A 30 -1.98 2.28 13.63
N ALA A 31 -1.71 3.05 14.68
CA ALA A 31 -0.53 2.81 15.51
C ALA A 31 -0.51 1.37 16.07
N PRO A 32 0.67 0.72 16.11
CA PRO A 32 1.98 1.27 15.75
C PRO A 32 2.34 1.14 14.26
N GLU A 33 1.45 0.69 13.37
CA GLU A 33 1.76 0.41 11.96
C GLU A 33 1.68 1.65 11.05
N ASP A 34 1.22 2.79 11.56
CA ASP A 34 1.15 4.06 10.83
C ASP A 34 2.56 4.64 10.56
N PRO A 35 2.71 5.58 9.60
CA PRO A 35 4.02 6.12 9.23
C PRO A 35 4.79 6.76 10.40
N ASN A 36 4.13 7.51 11.27
CA ASN A 36 4.82 8.24 12.33
C ASN A 36 5.31 7.30 13.44
N SER A 37 4.55 6.25 13.75
CA SER A 37 5.01 5.16 14.62
C SER A 37 6.11 4.31 13.98
N GLN A 38 6.11 4.18 12.64
CA GLN A 38 7.10 3.44 11.86
C GLN A 38 8.30 4.32 11.45
N GLY A 39 8.70 5.23 12.34
CA GLY A 39 9.98 5.92 12.25
C GLY A 39 10.03 7.14 11.35
N PHE A 40 8.92 7.63 10.79
CA PHE A 40 8.88 8.90 10.07
C PHE A 40 8.56 10.08 11.00
N ASP A 41 9.42 11.09 11.03
CA ASP A 41 9.19 12.33 11.78
C ASP A 41 8.13 13.21 11.09
N GLU A 42 8.04 13.13 9.76
CA GLU A 42 7.10 13.89 8.92
C GLU A 42 6.40 12.97 7.93
N PHE A 43 5.08 13.07 7.83
CA PHE A 43 4.26 12.36 6.86
C PHE A 43 3.26 13.28 6.18
N LEU A 44 3.23 13.27 4.85
CA LEU A 44 2.13 13.80 4.05
C LEU A 44 1.73 12.77 2.99
N GLY A 45 0.52 12.23 3.05
CA GLY A 45 0.08 11.22 2.10
C GLY A 45 -1.17 10.48 2.51
N PHE A 46 -1.20 9.17 2.30
CA PHE A 46 -2.32 8.32 2.68
C PHE A 46 -1.89 6.88 2.97
N CYS A 47 -2.60 6.21 3.88
CA CYS A 47 -2.30 4.84 4.31
C CYS A 47 -3.01 3.77 3.48
N ALA A 48 -4.01 4.16 2.69
CA ALA A 48 -4.78 3.24 1.84
C ALA A 48 -3.96 2.71 0.64
N GLY A 49 -4.41 1.60 0.05
CA GLY A 49 -3.76 0.96 -1.11
C GLY A 49 -3.87 1.73 -2.43
N HIS A 50 -4.86 2.63 -2.54
CA HIS A 50 -4.99 3.61 -3.60
C HIS A 50 -5.71 4.85 -3.06
N TRP A 51 -5.76 5.90 -3.87
CA TRP A 51 -6.48 7.13 -3.57
C TRP A 51 -7.49 7.43 -4.68
N ASN A 52 -8.65 7.99 -4.34
CA ASN A 52 -9.77 8.12 -5.28
C ASN A 52 -9.64 9.31 -6.22
N ASN A 53 -9.00 10.40 -5.80
CA ASN A 53 -8.87 11.62 -6.58
C ASN A 53 -7.43 12.14 -6.50
N TYR A 54 -6.86 12.47 -7.64
CA TYR A 54 -5.48 12.92 -7.78
C TYR A 54 -5.41 14.43 -7.89
N PHE A 55 -6.55 15.12 -8.00
CA PHE A 55 -6.62 16.58 -8.04
C PHE A 55 -7.39 17.09 -6.82
N ASP A 56 -6.87 18.15 -6.20
CA ASP A 56 -7.54 18.90 -5.13
C ASP A 56 -8.14 17.99 -4.04
N THR A 57 -7.34 17.02 -3.57
CA THR A 57 -7.78 15.97 -2.64
C THR A 57 -7.31 16.24 -1.21
N ASP A 58 -7.90 15.53 -0.25
CA ASP A 58 -7.44 15.54 1.13
C ASP A 58 -6.31 14.52 1.31
N LEU A 59 -5.27 14.87 2.07
CA LEU A 59 -4.18 13.98 2.47
C LEU A 59 -4.00 14.02 3.99
N GLN A 60 -3.46 12.95 4.56
CA GLN A 60 -3.04 12.92 5.94
C GLN A 60 -1.68 13.60 6.07
N HIS A 61 -1.62 14.67 6.86
CA HIS A 61 -0.40 15.30 7.34
C HIS A 61 -0.24 14.97 8.83
N ASN A 62 0.67 14.04 9.14
CA ASN A 62 0.84 13.47 10.47
C ASN A 62 -0.52 13.01 11.08
N ASP A 63 -1.01 13.66 12.15
CA ASP A 63 -2.23 13.28 12.86
C ASP A 63 -3.54 13.86 12.27
N ARG A 64 -3.47 14.56 11.12
CA ARG A 64 -4.61 15.35 10.60
C ARG A 64 -4.80 15.21 9.11
N MET A 65 -6.06 15.24 8.67
CA MET A 65 -6.39 15.44 7.25
C MET A 65 -6.27 16.91 6.88
N VAL A 66 -5.66 17.20 5.72
CA VAL A 66 -5.51 18.52 5.14
C VAL A 66 -5.93 18.50 3.67
N SER A 67 -6.66 19.52 3.24
CA SER A 67 -7.00 19.69 1.83
C SER A 67 -5.82 20.24 1.05
N THR A 68 -5.54 19.63 -0.10
CA THR A 68 -4.45 20.02 -0.98
C THR A 68 -4.98 20.64 -2.27
N LYS A 69 -4.11 21.28 -3.04
CA LYS A 69 -4.46 21.89 -4.32
C LYS A 69 -3.47 21.46 -5.40
N GLY A 70 -3.98 21.07 -6.56
CA GLY A 70 -3.19 20.57 -7.69
C GLY A 70 -3.14 19.05 -7.74
N PHE A 71 -2.25 18.55 -8.60
CA PHE A 71 -2.07 17.12 -8.84
C PHE A 71 -1.25 16.48 -7.71
N ILE A 72 -1.70 15.34 -7.17
CA ILE A 72 -1.13 14.70 -5.97
C ILE A 72 0.37 14.44 -6.11
N THR A 73 0.84 13.98 -7.26
CA THR A 73 2.27 13.75 -7.52
C THR A 73 3.09 15.04 -7.39
N ASP A 74 2.55 16.17 -7.85
CA ASP A 74 3.21 17.48 -7.74
C ASP A 74 3.20 17.96 -6.28
N VAL A 75 2.08 17.82 -5.57
CA VAL A 75 1.91 18.19 -4.15
C VAL A 75 2.88 17.41 -3.24
N LEU A 76 2.97 16.09 -3.43
CA LEU A 76 3.89 15.25 -2.68
C LEU A 76 5.36 15.62 -2.96
N THR A 77 5.66 15.98 -4.21
CA THR A 77 6.99 16.48 -4.59
C THR A 77 7.28 17.82 -3.93
N ASP A 78 6.34 18.76 -3.89
CA ASP A 78 6.50 20.03 -3.19
C ASP A 78 6.81 19.84 -1.70
N ALA A 79 6.10 18.93 -1.04
CA ALA A 79 6.35 18.59 0.35
C ALA A 79 7.76 18.00 0.57
N ALA A 80 8.19 17.08 -0.30
CA ALA A 80 9.54 16.51 -0.26
C ALA A 80 10.63 17.58 -0.49
N LEU A 81 10.44 18.48 -1.46
CA LEU A 81 11.36 19.59 -1.75
C LEU A 81 11.47 20.55 -0.57
N ASN A 82 10.36 20.83 0.11
CA ASN A 82 10.32 21.65 1.31
C ASN A 82 11.06 20.98 2.47
N PHE A 83 10.79 19.70 2.72
CA PHE A 83 11.47 18.89 3.73
C PHE A 83 13.00 18.88 3.53
N ILE A 84 13.46 18.57 2.31
CA ILE A 84 14.90 18.58 1.98
C ILE A 84 15.50 19.97 2.20
N SER A 85 14.79 21.04 1.83
CA SER A 85 15.27 22.42 2.00
C SER A 85 15.42 22.81 3.47
N GLN A 86 14.46 22.43 4.31
CA GLN A 86 14.45 22.71 5.75
C GLN A 86 15.55 21.93 6.49
N HIS A 87 15.86 20.72 6.02
CA HIS A 87 16.82 19.83 6.69
C HIS A 87 18.18 19.73 5.99
N LYS A 88 18.49 20.62 5.04
CA LYS A 88 19.75 20.60 4.26
C LYS A 88 21.06 20.58 5.08
N THR A 89 21.02 20.96 6.36
CA THR A 89 22.19 20.95 7.26
C THR A 89 22.28 19.71 8.14
N LYS A 90 21.32 18.79 8.05
CA LYS A 90 21.27 17.51 8.76
C LYS A 90 21.17 16.36 7.74
N PRO A 91 21.64 15.14 8.08
CA PRO A 91 21.34 13.98 7.25
C PRO A 91 19.82 13.70 7.28
N PHE A 92 19.25 13.33 6.14
CA PHE A 92 17.83 13.04 6.00
C PHE A 92 17.56 11.75 5.22
N PHE A 93 16.46 11.08 5.56
CA PHE A 93 15.88 9.99 4.78
C PHE A 93 14.52 10.46 4.26
N CYS A 94 14.43 10.67 2.95
CA CYS A 94 13.22 11.17 2.29
C CYS A 94 12.66 10.07 1.39
N TYR A 95 11.51 9.52 1.76
CA TYR A 95 10.80 8.49 1.01
C TYR A 95 9.61 9.11 0.28
N VAL A 96 9.57 8.99 -1.05
CA VAL A 96 8.52 9.63 -1.89
C VAL A 96 7.77 8.56 -2.71
N PRO A 97 6.90 7.76 -2.07
CA PRO A 97 6.14 6.70 -2.72
C PRO A 97 4.95 7.28 -3.49
N PHE A 98 5.20 7.74 -4.72
CA PHE A 98 4.12 8.17 -5.60
C PHE A 98 3.11 7.05 -5.84
N ASN A 99 1.84 7.43 -5.92
CA ASN A 99 0.75 6.55 -6.30
C ASN A 99 0.56 6.44 -7.81
N ALA A 100 1.04 7.43 -8.59
CA ALA A 100 1.08 7.35 -10.04
C ALA A 100 2.02 6.21 -10.51
N PRO A 101 1.67 5.46 -11.58
CA PRO A 101 0.50 5.62 -12.44
C PRO A 101 -0.66 4.67 -12.07
N HIS A 102 -0.84 4.33 -10.79
CA HIS A 102 -1.97 3.49 -10.36
C HIS A 102 -3.31 4.15 -10.74
N SER A 103 -4.34 3.32 -10.93
CA SER A 103 -5.72 3.79 -11.11
C SER A 103 -6.23 4.56 -9.88
N PRO A 104 -7.22 5.46 -10.05
CA PRO A 104 -7.88 5.84 -11.30
C PRO A 104 -6.98 6.66 -12.24
N HIS A 105 -7.25 6.57 -13.55
CA HIS A 105 -6.44 7.22 -14.57
C HIS A 105 -6.85 8.69 -14.73
N GLN A 106 -6.20 9.52 -13.91
CA GLN A 106 -6.38 10.96 -13.85
C GLN A 106 -5.05 11.66 -14.11
N VAL A 107 -5.03 12.56 -15.09
CA VAL A 107 -3.82 13.31 -15.46
C VAL A 107 -4.21 14.60 -16.16
N ALA A 108 -3.37 15.63 -16.07
CA ALA A 108 -3.61 16.93 -16.72
C ALA A 108 -3.62 16.81 -18.25
N ASP A 109 -4.40 17.67 -18.91
CA ASP A 109 -4.60 17.67 -20.37
C ASP A 109 -3.26 17.67 -21.13
N ARG A 110 -2.31 18.51 -20.72
CA ARG A 110 -1.00 18.63 -21.38
C ARG A 110 -0.25 17.30 -21.53
N TYR A 111 -0.40 16.40 -20.57
CA TYR A 111 0.22 15.08 -20.63
C TYR A 111 -0.64 14.11 -21.45
N PHE A 112 -1.95 14.08 -21.18
CA PHE A 112 -2.88 13.22 -21.89
C PHE A 112 -2.86 13.47 -23.40
N ASP A 113 -3.03 14.73 -23.82
CA ASP A 113 -3.14 15.15 -25.21
C ASP A 113 -1.87 14.83 -26.01
N LYS A 114 -0.70 14.95 -25.38
CA LYS A 114 0.60 14.58 -25.98
C LYS A 114 0.63 13.12 -26.42
N TYR A 115 0.10 12.22 -25.60
CA TYR A 115 0.08 10.79 -25.91
C TYR A 115 -1.12 10.40 -26.79
N LYS A 116 -2.24 11.10 -26.68
CA LYS A 116 -3.34 10.98 -27.65
C LYS A 116 -2.91 11.37 -29.07
N ALA A 117 -2.14 12.44 -29.22
CA ALA A 117 -1.58 12.88 -30.50
C ALA A 117 -0.62 11.83 -31.12
N LYS A 118 -0.08 10.91 -30.32
CA LYS A 118 0.72 9.75 -30.79
C LYS A 118 -0.12 8.54 -31.19
N GLY A 119 -1.45 8.64 -31.14
CA GLY A 119 -2.38 7.57 -31.54
C GLY A 119 -2.67 6.54 -30.45
N LEU A 120 -2.32 6.82 -29.18
CA LEU A 120 -2.64 5.91 -28.07
C LEU A 120 -4.11 6.02 -27.65
N ASP A 121 -4.67 4.93 -27.13
CA ASP A 121 -5.98 4.94 -26.50
C ASP A 121 -5.98 5.78 -25.20
N ASP A 122 -7.17 6.03 -24.65
CA ASP A 122 -7.31 6.92 -23.49
C ASP A 122 -6.66 6.32 -22.23
N GLU A 123 -6.65 5.00 -22.08
CA GLU A 123 -6.02 4.33 -20.95
C GLU A 123 -4.49 4.48 -21.01
N GLN A 124 -3.88 4.12 -22.13
CA GLN A 124 -2.44 4.22 -22.35
C GLN A 124 -1.95 5.68 -22.34
N ALA A 125 -2.70 6.59 -22.97
CA ALA A 125 -2.36 8.01 -22.95
C ALA A 125 -2.38 8.60 -21.53
N SER A 126 -3.34 8.17 -20.71
CA SER A 126 -3.39 8.58 -19.31
C SER A 126 -2.21 8.03 -18.52
N ILE A 127 -1.96 6.72 -18.58
CA ILE A 127 -0.88 6.06 -17.84
C ILE A 127 0.48 6.64 -18.22
N TYR A 128 0.77 6.79 -19.51
CA TYR A 128 2.05 7.37 -19.95
C TYR A 128 2.16 8.85 -19.62
N GLY A 129 1.04 9.58 -19.65
CA GLY A 129 1.00 10.95 -19.14
C GLY A 129 1.33 11.05 -17.66
N MET A 130 0.81 10.14 -16.83
CA MET A 130 1.11 10.07 -15.40
C MET A 130 2.58 9.69 -15.15
N VAL A 131 3.13 8.76 -15.94
CA VAL A 131 4.56 8.39 -15.89
C VAL A 131 5.46 9.57 -16.27
N GLU A 132 5.10 10.34 -17.30
CA GLU A 132 5.84 11.55 -17.67
C GLU A 132 5.79 12.61 -16.55
N ASN A 133 4.65 12.77 -15.87
CA ASN A 133 4.59 13.64 -14.70
C ASN A 133 5.47 13.15 -13.54
N VAL A 134 5.58 11.83 -13.31
CA VAL A 134 6.54 11.28 -12.34
C VAL A 134 7.98 11.63 -12.74
N ASP A 135 8.33 11.51 -14.03
CA ASP A 135 9.66 11.86 -14.54
C ASP A 135 9.98 13.35 -14.32
N ASP A 136 9.05 14.26 -14.65
CA ASP A 136 9.17 15.69 -14.37
C ASP A 136 9.42 15.95 -12.87
N ASN A 137 8.73 15.23 -11.98
CA ASN A 137 8.89 15.38 -10.54
C ASN A 137 10.21 14.80 -10.00
N VAL A 138 10.71 13.71 -10.58
CA VAL A 138 12.06 13.21 -10.30
C VAL A 138 13.10 14.23 -10.75
N ALA A 139 12.93 14.86 -11.91
CA ALA A 139 13.82 15.92 -12.38
C ALA A 139 13.83 17.12 -11.43
N ARG A 140 12.67 17.51 -10.87
CA ARG A 140 12.57 18.56 -9.84
C ARG A 140 13.34 18.20 -8.56
N LEU A 141 13.22 16.96 -8.07
CA LEU A 141 13.97 16.48 -6.90
C LEU A 141 15.49 16.52 -7.13
N LEU A 142 15.96 15.98 -8.27
CA LEU A 142 17.38 15.99 -8.62
C LEU A 142 17.93 17.41 -8.76
N THR A 143 17.20 18.29 -9.47
CA THR A 143 17.55 19.70 -9.64
C THR A 143 17.66 20.40 -8.28
N LYS A 144 16.76 20.10 -7.35
CA LYS A 144 16.80 20.69 -6.01
C LYS A 144 18.03 20.26 -5.22
N LEU A 145 18.42 18.99 -5.31
CA LEU A 145 19.66 18.50 -4.69
C LEU A 145 20.88 19.22 -5.26
N ASP A 146 20.92 19.47 -6.57
CA ASP A 146 22.00 20.24 -7.21
C ASP A 146 22.01 21.71 -6.73
N GLN A 147 20.84 22.38 -6.73
CA GLN A 147 20.69 23.77 -6.28
C GLN A 147 21.10 23.98 -4.81
N LEU A 148 20.85 22.99 -3.95
CA LEU A 148 21.22 23.03 -2.54
C LEU A 148 22.67 22.59 -2.29
N GLY A 149 23.40 22.16 -3.32
CA GLY A 149 24.77 21.63 -3.17
C GLY A 149 24.83 20.26 -2.47
N LEU A 150 23.72 19.51 -2.45
CA LEU A 150 23.59 18.25 -1.73
C LEU A 150 23.87 17.02 -2.61
N ALA A 151 23.89 17.18 -3.92
CA ALA A 151 23.91 16.05 -4.86
C ALA A 151 25.07 15.06 -4.68
N GLN A 152 26.28 15.51 -4.34
CA GLN A 152 27.42 14.61 -4.11
C GLN A 152 27.32 13.86 -2.77
N ASN A 153 26.50 14.33 -1.84
CA ASN A 153 26.30 13.77 -0.51
C ASN A 153 24.87 13.23 -0.32
N THR A 154 24.23 12.76 -1.39
CA THR A 154 22.90 12.15 -1.34
C THR A 154 22.89 10.90 -2.22
N ILE A 155 22.44 9.79 -1.66
CA ILE A 155 22.10 8.58 -2.41
C ILE A 155 20.66 8.74 -2.88
N VAL A 156 20.43 8.67 -4.19
CA VAL A 156 19.07 8.65 -4.76
C VAL A 156 18.78 7.25 -5.27
N VAL A 157 17.68 6.67 -4.82
CA VAL A 157 17.16 5.38 -5.28
C VAL A 157 15.82 5.61 -5.96
N PHE A 158 15.67 5.10 -7.18
CA PHE A 158 14.39 5.02 -7.88
C PHE A 158 14.04 3.55 -8.08
N ALA A 159 12.81 3.16 -7.76
CA ALA A 159 12.28 1.82 -8.05
C ALA A 159 10.76 1.87 -8.23
N THR A 160 10.19 0.88 -8.90
CA THR A 160 8.74 0.63 -8.87
C THR A 160 8.41 -0.52 -7.92
N ASP A 161 7.18 -0.54 -7.40
CA ASP A 161 6.74 -1.50 -6.39
C ASP A 161 6.37 -2.88 -6.96
N ASN A 162 5.94 -2.94 -8.23
CA ASN A 162 5.63 -4.15 -8.98
C ASN A 162 5.66 -3.89 -10.50
N GLY A 163 5.42 -4.94 -11.28
CA GLY A 163 5.16 -4.86 -12.72
C GLY A 163 3.86 -4.11 -13.06
N PRO A 164 3.58 -3.86 -14.34
CA PRO A 164 2.47 -2.98 -14.72
C PRO A 164 1.10 -3.58 -14.38
N ASN A 165 0.19 -2.73 -13.91
CA ASN A 165 -1.21 -3.08 -13.72
C ASN A 165 -1.99 -3.11 -15.04
N GLY A 166 -1.87 -4.17 -15.82
CA GLY A 166 -2.52 -4.34 -17.13
C GLY A 166 -1.52 -4.58 -18.25
N HIS A 167 -2.01 -4.97 -19.44
CA HIS A 167 -1.15 -5.31 -20.58
C HIS A 167 -0.65 -4.06 -21.29
N ARG A 168 0.65 -3.78 -21.12
CA ARG A 168 1.38 -2.68 -21.74
C ARG A 168 2.86 -3.04 -21.82
N PHE A 169 3.66 -2.13 -22.37
CA PHE A 169 5.11 -2.32 -22.42
C PHE A 169 5.70 -2.72 -21.06
N ASN A 170 6.30 -3.90 -21.02
CA ASN A 170 7.03 -4.45 -19.90
C ASN A 170 8.30 -5.18 -20.37
N GLY A 171 8.83 -4.83 -21.55
CA GLY A 171 10.02 -5.48 -22.11
C GLY A 171 9.80 -6.95 -22.52
N GLU A 172 8.62 -7.27 -23.06
CA GLU A 172 8.24 -8.62 -23.54
C GLU A 172 8.21 -9.70 -22.45
N MET A 173 8.23 -9.28 -21.17
CA MET A 173 8.19 -10.19 -20.04
C MET A 173 6.79 -10.79 -19.88
N LYS A 174 6.72 -12.07 -19.51
CA LYS A 174 5.44 -12.73 -19.21
C LYS A 174 4.84 -12.18 -17.92
N GLY A 175 3.53 -11.96 -17.90
CA GLY A 175 2.78 -11.57 -16.71
C GLY A 175 2.71 -10.07 -16.46
N ILE A 176 1.90 -9.71 -15.48
CA ILE A 176 1.57 -8.33 -15.06
C ILE A 176 1.49 -8.27 -13.52
N LYS A 177 1.17 -7.11 -12.95
CA LYS A 177 0.90 -6.96 -11.51
C LYS A 177 0.03 -8.10 -10.96
N GLY A 178 0.46 -8.66 -9.83
CA GLY A 178 -0.23 -9.77 -9.16
C GLY A 178 0.07 -11.16 -9.73
N SER A 179 0.92 -11.27 -10.76
CA SER A 179 1.51 -12.54 -11.19
C SER A 179 2.87 -12.78 -10.54
N VAL A 180 3.30 -14.05 -10.51
CA VAL A 180 4.63 -14.47 -10.05
C VAL A 180 5.65 -14.63 -11.19
N ASP A 181 5.23 -14.33 -12.42
CA ASP A 181 6.07 -14.31 -13.63
C ASP A 181 6.97 -13.05 -13.68
N GLU A 182 7.98 -13.03 -14.56
CA GLU A 182 9.00 -11.96 -14.64
C GLU A 182 8.36 -10.57 -14.77
N GLY A 183 7.34 -10.43 -15.62
CA GLY A 183 6.65 -9.17 -15.86
C GLY A 183 5.80 -8.69 -14.69
N GLY A 184 5.54 -9.54 -13.68
CA GLY A 184 4.88 -9.14 -12.43
C GLY A 184 5.84 -8.66 -11.35
N VAL A 185 7.08 -9.14 -11.34
CA VAL A 185 8.02 -8.98 -10.21
C VAL A 185 9.33 -8.29 -10.55
N ARG A 186 9.77 -8.31 -11.81
CA ARG A 186 10.99 -7.63 -12.24
C ARG A 186 10.68 -6.18 -12.57
N VAL A 187 11.34 -5.29 -11.83
CA VAL A 187 11.07 -3.86 -11.86
C VAL A 187 12.36 -3.07 -12.13
N PRO A 188 12.25 -1.85 -12.69
CA PRO A 188 13.38 -0.93 -12.73
C PRO A 188 13.86 -0.59 -11.32
N LEU A 189 15.18 -0.55 -11.12
CA LEU A 189 15.82 -0.02 -9.93
C LEU A 189 17.10 0.71 -10.34
N PHE A 190 17.19 1.99 -10.01
CA PHE A 190 18.36 2.83 -10.26
C PHE A 190 18.88 3.39 -8.93
N MET A 191 20.20 3.45 -8.79
CA MET A 191 20.85 4.10 -7.65
C MET A 191 21.93 5.06 -8.14
N ARG A 192 21.90 6.29 -7.63
CA ARG A 192 22.85 7.35 -7.96
C ARG A 192 23.51 7.88 -6.69
N TRP A 193 24.84 7.91 -6.68
CA TRP A 193 25.64 8.61 -5.69
C TRP A 193 26.91 9.18 -6.35
N PRO A 194 26.86 10.45 -6.81
CA PRO A 194 27.93 11.06 -7.61
C PRO A 194 29.29 11.00 -6.90
N GLY A 195 30.33 10.58 -7.63
CA GLY A 195 31.69 10.45 -7.10
C GLY A 195 31.92 9.24 -6.17
N LYS A 196 30.88 8.48 -5.84
CA LYS A 196 30.96 7.28 -4.98
C LYS A 196 30.55 6.00 -5.70
N ILE A 197 29.51 6.07 -6.53
CA ILE A 197 29.11 4.99 -7.43
C ILE A 197 29.57 5.37 -8.84
N ARG A 198 30.32 4.49 -9.49
CA ARG A 198 30.74 4.67 -10.88
C ARG A 198 29.50 4.77 -11.79
N PRO A 199 29.37 5.81 -12.64
CA PRO A 199 28.29 5.91 -13.61
C PRO A 199 28.17 4.65 -14.47
N GLU A 200 26.95 4.32 -14.89
CA GLU A 200 26.66 3.18 -15.77
C GLU A 200 27.03 1.79 -15.20
N THR A 201 27.31 1.69 -13.90
CA THR A 201 27.46 0.41 -13.20
C THR A 201 26.19 -0.44 -13.37
N ARG A 202 26.35 -1.68 -13.85
CA ARG A 202 25.27 -2.65 -14.01
C ARG A 202 25.44 -3.81 -13.04
N ILE A 203 24.48 -3.98 -12.14
CA ILE A 203 24.43 -5.14 -11.24
C ILE A 203 23.74 -6.29 -11.97
N ARG A 204 24.50 -7.35 -12.26
CA ARG A 204 24.02 -8.54 -12.99
C ARG A 204 23.50 -9.68 -12.11
N PRO A 205 24.08 -9.96 -10.93
CA PRO A 205 23.52 -10.98 -10.04
C PRO A 205 22.06 -10.70 -9.68
N ASN A 206 21.31 -11.75 -9.33
CA ASN A 206 19.94 -11.61 -8.85
C ASN A 206 19.90 -10.76 -7.58
N THR A 207 19.10 -9.70 -7.62
CA THR A 207 18.85 -8.79 -6.50
C THR A 207 17.36 -8.64 -6.28
N ALA A 208 16.97 -8.16 -5.10
CA ALA A 208 15.58 -7.90 -4.75
C ALA A 208 15.47 -6.63 -3.88
N HIS A 209 14.27 -6.07 -3.78
CA HIS A 209 13.99 -4.89 -2.96
C HIS A 209 14.41 -5.07 -1.48
N ILE A 210 14.36 -6.29 -0.95
CA ILE A 210 14.84 -6.64 0.40
C ILE A 210 16.35 -6.38 0.61
N ASP A 211 17.13 -6.25 -0.47
CA ASP A 211 18.55 -5.93 -0.41
C ASP A 211 18.81 -4.45 -0.11
N LEU A 212 17.82 -3.57 -0.29
CA LEU A 212 17.97 -2.13 -0.06
C LEU A 212 18.30 -1.79 1.39
N LEU A 213 17.67 -2.46 2.37
CA LEU A 213 17.93 -2.23 3.79
C LEU A 213 19.42 -2.45 4.17
N PRO A 214 20.00 -3.66 4.01
CA PRO A 214 21.41 -3.88 4.33
C PRO A 214 22.37 -3.14 3.39
N THR A 215 21.94 -2.79 2.17
CA THR A 215 22.74 -1.96 1.26
C THR A 215 22.87 -0.54 1.78
N LEU A 216 21.77 0.12 2.13
CA LEU A 216 21.77 1.50 2.60
C LEU A 216 22.41 1.62 3.99
N VAL A 217 22.18 0.65 4.88
CA VAL A 217 22.92 0.54 6.15
C VAL A 217 24.43 0.52 5.90
N GLY A 218 24.90 -0.32 4.98
CA GLY A 218 26.32 -0.44 4.66
C GLY A 218 26.92 0.74 3.89
N LEU A 219 26.13 1.43 3.06
CA LEU A 219 26.59 2.61 2.30
C LEU A 219 26.69 3.87 3.17
N CYS A 220 25.78 4.02 4.13
CA CYS A 220 25.71 5.16 5.04
C CYS A 220 26.40 4.90 6.39
N ASP A 221 27.06 3.74 6.55
CA ASP A 221 27.75 3.30 7.77
C ASP A 221 26.87 3.38 9.03
N LEU A 222 25.62 2.96 8.91
CA LEU A 222 24.62 3.02 9.98
C LEU A 222 24.81 1.89 11.00
N ARG A 223 24.52 2.18 12.26
CA ARG A 223 24.38 1.13 13.29
C ARG A 223 23.05 0.43 13.09
N PHE A 224 23.10 -0.88 12.89
CA PHE A 224 21.90 -1.69 12.69
C PHE A 224 22.06 -3.04 13.37
N THR A 225 21.10 -3.36 14.24
CA THR A 225 20.95 -4.68 14.84
C THR A 225 19.52 -5.11 14.56
N PRO A 226 19.30 -6.06 13.64
CA PRO A 226 17.96 -6.42 13.26
C PRO A 226 17.27 -7.17 14.40
N ALA A 227 15.97 -6.97 14.59
CA ALA A 227 15.18 -7.69 15.58
C ALA A 227 15.01 -9.17 15.20
N ASN A 228 14.95 -9.45 13.90
CA ASN A 228 14.82 -10.79 13.31
C ASN A 228 15.92 -11.01 12.25
N PRO A 229 16.21 -12.25 11.84
CA PRO A 229 17.05 -12.48 10.67
C PRO A 229 16.54 -11.72 9.44
N ILE A 230 17.46 -11.12 8.67
CA ILE A 230 17.12 -10.42 7.43
C ILE A 230 17.40 -11.30 6.20
N ASP A 231 16.52 -11.27 5.22
CA ASP A 231 16.67 -12.03 3.96
C ASP A 231 17.52 -11.30 2.91
N GLY A 232 17.71 -9.99 3.09
CA GLY A 232 18.46 -9.13 2.17
C GLY A 232 19.96 -9.35 2.24
N ARG A 233 20.65 -9.19 1.11
CA ARG A 233 22.11 -9.15 1.01
C ARG A 233 22.58 -7.76 0.60
N SER A 234 23.59 -7.23 1.29
CA SER A 234 24.12 -5.90 0.95
C SER A 234 24.77 -5.91 -0.44
N LEU A 235 24.35 -4.97 -1.29
CA LEU A 235 24.94 -4.69 -2.61
C LEU A 235 26.07 -3.66 -2.53
N ALA A 236 26.35 -3.12 -1.34
CA ALA A 236 27.36 -2.09 -1.14
C ALA A 236 28.76 -2.46 -1.70
N PRO A 237 29.26 -3.71 -1.58
CA PRO A 237 30.53 -4.10 -2.18
C PRO A 237 30.57 -3.96 -3.70
N LEU A 238 29.46 -4.32 -4.39
CA LEU A 238 29.35 -4.16 -5.84
C LEU A 238 29.32 -2.67 -6.23
N LEU A 239 28.52 -1.89 -5.51
CA LEU A 239 28.32 -0.45 -5.78
C LEU A 239 29.59 0.38 -5.52
N ARG A 240 30.42 -0.04 -4.56
CA ARG A 240 31.74 0.54 -4.26
C ARG A 240 32.85 0.02 -5.19
N GLY A 241 32.55 -0.94 -6.07
CA GLY A 241 33.54 -1.58 -6.95
C GLY A 241 34.60 -2.41 -6.20
N GLN A 242 34.23 -2.95 -5.02
CA GLN A 242 35.09 -3.82 -4.20
C GLN A 242 35.06 -5.28 -4.69
N THR A 243 33.99 -5.65 -5.40
CA THR A 243 33.82 -6.95 -6.06
C THR A 243 32.96 -6.74 -7.32
N ASP A 244 33.11 -7.64 -8.29
CA ASP A 244 32.29 -7.64 -9.51
C ASP A 244 31.09 -8.60 -9.42
N THR A 245 31.05 -9.46 -8.39
CA THR A 245 29.98 -10.44 -8.20
C THR A 245 29.69 -10.74 -6.73
N LEU A 246 28.54 -11.38 -6.49
CA LEU A 246 28.12 -11.95 -5.21
C LEU A 246 27.77 -13.44 -5.42
N PRO A 247 27.81 -14.27 -4.36
CA PRO A 247 27.34 -15.65 -4.45
C PRO A 247 25.90 -15.71 -4.94
N ASP A 248 25.63 -16.70 -5.81
CA ASP A 248 24.29 -16.94 -6.33
C ASP A 248 23.27 -17.14 -5.19
N ARG A 249 22.02 -16.82 -5.50
CA ARG A 249 20.88 -16.97 -4.59
C ARG A 249 19.63 -17.36 -5.35
N MET A 250 18.70 -17.94 -4.60
CA MET A 250 17.33 -18.09 -5.01
C MET A 250 16.52 -16.89 -4.50
N LEU A 251 15.61 -16.40 -5.33
CA LEU A 251 14.58 -15.44 -4.95
C LEU A 251 13.24 -16.15 -5.00
N PHE A 252 12.40 -15.87 -4.01
CA PHE A 252 11.09 -16.49 -3.87
C PHE A 252 10.01 -15.43 -4.07
N THR A 253 8.92 -15.80 -4.73
CA THR A 253 7.75 -14.94 -4.89
C THR A 253 6.51 -15.75 -4.58
N HIS A 254 5.61 -15.18 -3.80
CA HIS A 254 4.30 -15.75 -3.53
C HIS A 254 3.26 -14.64 -3.56
N VAL A 255 2.11 -14.91 -4.18
CA VAL A 255 0.96 -14.00 -4.11
C VAL A 255 -0.05 -14.65 -3.18
N ALA A 256 -0.24 -14.04 -2.02
CA ALA A 256 -1.19 -14.53 -1.03
C ALA A 256 -2.61 -14.50 -1.58
N GLY A 257 -3.28 -15.65 -1.61
CA GLY A 257 -4.72 -15.75 -1.73
C GLY A 257 -5.37 -15.79 -0.34
N MET A 258 -6.43 -15.02 -0.13
CA MET A 258 -7.28 -15.19 1.07
C MET A 258 -8.23 -16.36 0.81
N SER A 259 -7.78 -17.59 1.07
CA SER A 259 -8.69 -18.74 1.13
C SER A 259 -9.22 -18.89 2.56
N ALA A 260 -10.46 -19.35 2.71
CA ALA A 260 -11.04 -19.62 4.02
C ALA A 260 -10.28 -20.74 4.77
N ASP A 261 -9.56 -21.59 4.02
CA ASP A 261 -8.85 -22.79 4.51
C ASP A 261 -7.35 -22.54 4.77
N GLY A 262 -6.92 -21.27 4.83
CA GLY A 262 -5.53 -20.88 5.05
C GLY A 262 -4.85 -20.29 3.81
N LEU A 263 -3.54 -20.09 3.86
CA LEU A 263 -2.77 -19.59 2.72
C LEU A 263 -2.41 -20.75 1.79
N PRO A 264 -2.93 -20.79 0.55
CA PRO A 264 -2.51 -21.80 -0.41
C PRO A 264 -1.04 -21.58 -0.78
N ALA A 265 -0.32 -22.66 -1.11
CA ALA A 265 1.07 -22.55 -1.59
C ALA A 265 1.17 -22.01 -3.03
N GLU A 266 0.08 -21.56 -3.64
CA GLU A 266 0.03 -21.05 -5.00
C GLU A 266 -0.77 -19.73 -5.11
N PRO A 267 -0.45 -18.86 -6.09
CA PRO A 267 0.67 -18.99 -7.02
C PRO A 267 2.03 -18.65 -6.37
N GLY A 268 3.08 -19.31 -6.85
CA GLY A 268 4.43 -19.28 -6.29
C GLY A 268 5.52 -19.39 -7.34
N ALA A 269 6.69 -18.82 -7.07
CA ALA A 269 7.84 -18.94 -7.97
C ALA A 269 9.19 -18.96 -7.24
N VAL A 270 10.18 -19.60 -7.87
CA VAL A 270 11.59 -19.57 -7.48
C VAL A 270 12.42 -19.11 -8.66
N ARG A 271 13.29 -18.13 -8.45
CA ARG A 271 14.21 -17.57 -9.46
C ARG A 271 15.66 -17.79 -9.01
N THR A 272 16.39 -18.65 -9.71
CA THR A 272 17.87 -18.78 -9.63
C THR A 272 18.51 -17.83 -10.64
N ALA A 273 19.82 -17.86 -10.89
CA ALA A 273 20.41 -17.07 -11.99
C ALA A 273 19.95 -17.57 -13.38
N GLN A 274 19.92 -18.89 -13.59
CA GLN A 274 19.53 -19.52 -14.85
C GLN A 274 18.01 -19.73 -14.97
N TYR A 275 17.34 -20.20 -13.93
CA TYR A 275 15.98 -20.74 -14.05
C TYR A 275 14.94 -19.93 -13.30
N ARG A 276 13.69 -20.00 -13.78
CA ARG A 276 12.49 -19.69 -12.99
C ARG A 276 11.56 -20.90 -12.99
N LEU A 277 11.18 -21.38 -11.80
CA LEU A 277 10.04 -22.26 -11.61
C LEU A 277 8.81 -21.42 -11.25
N VAL A 278 7.65 -21.71 -11.87
CA VAL A 278 6.35 -21.11 -11.55
C VAL A 278 5.35 -22.22 -11.24
N GLN A 279 4.72 -22.14 -10.07
CA GLN A 279 3.61 -22.99 -9.66
C GLN A 279 2.33 -22.14 -9.59
N GLN A 280 1.31 -22.47 -10.38
CA GLN A 280 0.02 -21.80 -10.34
C GLN A 280 -1.09 -22.67 -10.94
N LYS A 281 -2.30 -22.60 -10.37
CA LYS A 281 -3.50 -23.29 -10.87
C LYS A 281 -3.27 -24.81 -11.03
N GLY A 282 -2.55 -25.41 -10.09
CA GLY A 282 -2.19 -26.83 -10.13
C GLY A 282 -1.19 -27.21 -11.23
N GLN A 283 -0.55 -26.25 -11.89
CA GLN A 283 0.46 -26.47 -12.93
C GLN A 283 1.83 -25.98 -12.47
N ILE A 284 2.88 -26.65 -12.94
CA ILE A 284 4.27 -26.27 -12.72
C ILE A 284 4.95 -26.08 -14.07
N HIS A 285 5.59 -24.94 -14.23
CA HIS A 285 6.39 -24.59 -15.40
C HIS A 285 7.82 -24.27 -15.00
N LEU A 286 8.77 -24.55 -15.89
CA LEU A 286 10.17 -24.21 -15.73
C LEU A 286 10.66 -23.45 -16.96
N TYR A 287 11.29 -22.29 -16.75
CA TYR A 287 11.83 -21.45 -17.82
C TYR A 287 13.32 -21.23 -17.63
N ASP A 288 14.05 -21.23 -18.74
CA ASP A 288 15.43 -20.76 -18.79
C ASP A 288 15.43 -19.26 -19.01
N MET A 289 15.88 -18.49 -18.02
CA MET A 289 15.79 -17.04 -18.01
C MET A 289 17.01 -16.34 -18.64
N LEU A 290 18.07 -17.08 -18.98
CA LEU A 290 19.15 -16.52 -19.79
C LEU A 290 18.80 -16.61 -21.28
N ASP A 291 18.22 -17.73 -21.70
CA ASP A 291 17.87 -17.97 -23.11
C ASP A 291 16.42 -17.57 -23.46
N ASP A 292 15.49 -17.60 -22.51
CA ASP A 292 14.06 -17.30 -22.68
C ASP A 292 13.53 -16.38 -21.54
N PRO A 293 13.99 -15.11 -21.47
CA PRO A 293 13.52 -14.16 -20.46
C PRO A 293 12.02 -13.83 -20.57
N SER A 294 11.42 -14.09 -21.73
CA SER A 294 10.00 -13.90 -22.01
C SER A 294 9.13 -15.09 -21.57
N GLN A 295 9.73 -16.17 -21.05
CA GLN A 295 9.03 -17.35 -20.53
C GLN A 295 8.07 -18.00 -21.54
N THR A 296 8.53 -18.19 -22.77
CA THR A 296 7.76 -18.74 -23.89
C THR A 296 7.88 -20.26 -24.04
N THR A 297 8.96 -20.86 -23.54
CA THR A 297 9.27 -22.29 -23.70
C THR A 297 9.32 -22.99 -22.34
N ASP A 298 8.32 -23.81 -22.05
CA ASP A 298 8.29 -24.62 -20.82
C ASP A 298 9.22 -25.84 -20.93
N LEU A 299 10.14 -25.95 -19.97
CA LEU A 299 11.15 -26.99 -19.85
C LEU A 299 10.79 -28.05 -18.81
N ALA A 300 9.67 -27.93 -18.09
CA ALA A 300 9.35 -28.79 -16.95
C ALA A 300 9.43 -30.29 -17.28
N ALA A 301 8.84 -30.71 -18.40
CA ALA A 301 8.86 -32.10 -18.86
C ALA A 301 10.26 -32.59 -19.30
N ARG A 302 11.15 -31.67 -19.71
CA ARG A 302 12.50 -31.97 -20.19
C ARG A 302 13.53 -31.96 -19.06
N GLN A 303 13.26 -31.27 -17.96
CA GLN A 303 14.16 -31.11 -16.82
C GLN A 303 13.50 -31.46 -15.47
N PRO A 304 12.97 -32.69 -15.29
CA PRO A 304 12.20 -33.05 -14.10
C PRO A 304 13.00 -32.96 -12.79
N GLN A 305 14.32 -33.20 -12.84
CA GLN A 305 15.17 -33.07 -11.65
C GLN A 305 15.26 -31.62 -11.16
N HIS A 306 15.44 -30.64 -12.06
CA HIS A 306 15.44 -29.22 -11.70
C HIS A 306 14.09 -28.77 -11.15
N VAL A 307 13.00 -29.25 -11.76
CA VAL A 307 11.64 -29.01 -11.25
C VAL A 307 11.52 -29.49 -9.81
N GLN A 308 11.88 -30.75 -9.54
CA GLN A 308 11.78 -31.33 -8.20
C GLN A 308 12.60 -30.55 -7.17
N THR A 309 13.84 -30.17 -7.49
CA THR A 309 14.70 -29.40 -6.59
C THR A 309 14.10 -28.03 -6.26
N LEU A 310 13.69 -27.27 -7.28
CA LEU A 310 13.18 -25.91 -7.09
C LEU A 310 11.81 -25.91 -6.40
N GLN A 311 10.94 -26.87 -6.74
CA GLN A 311 9.65 -27.04 -6.08
C GLN A 311 9.83 -27.38 -4.61
N THR A 312 10.67 -28.37 -4.27
CA THR A 312 10.95 -28.74 -2.87
C THR A 312 11.49 -27.55 -2.08
N THR A 313 12.37 -26.75 -2.70
CA THR A 313 12.93 -25.55 -2.08
C THR A 313 11.85 -24.50 -1.83
N TYR A 314 10.96 -24.28 -2.81
CA TYR A 314 9.82 -23.38 -2.66
C TYR A 314 8.90 -23.80 -1.51
N GLU A 315 8.53 -25.08 -1.46
CA GLU A 315 7.63 -25.61 -0.43
C GLU A 315 8.22 -25.47 0.98
N HIS A 316 9.54 -25.69 1.12
CA HIS A 316 10.26 -25.45 2.37
C HIS A 316 10.25 -23.97 2.76
N TRP A 317 10.60 -23.08 1.83
CA TRP A 317 10.56 -21.64 2.07
C TRP A 317 9.15 -21.15 2.43
N PHE A 318 8.14 -21.59 1.69
CA PHE A 318 6.75 -21.19 1.92
C PHE A 318 6.29 -21.63 3.32
N ARG A 319 6.56 -22.88 3.71
CA ARG A 319 6.23 -23.39 5.04
C ARG A 319 6.93 -22.62 6.15
N ASP A 320 8.16 -22.18 5.94
CA ASP A 320 8.90 -21.36 6.90
C ASP A 320 8.23 -19.98 7.08
N VAL A 321 8.09 -19.23 5.98
CA VAL A 321 7.54 -17.87 6.05
C VAL A 321 6.06 -17.81 6.42
N SER A 322 5.29 -18.87 6.12
CA SER A 322 3.85 -18.91 6.40
C SER A 322 3.50 -19.29 7.83
N GLN A 323 4.42 -19.91 8.60
CA GLN A 323 4.15 -20.40 9.96
C GLN A 323 3.63 -19.33 10.93
N THR A 324 4.01 -18.08 10.69
CA THR A 324 3.76 -16.96 11.59
C THR A 324 2.67 -16.01 11.06
N ILE A 325 2.03 -16.32 9.93
CA ILE A 325 1.00 -15.46 9.35
C ILE A 325 -0.34 -15.71 10.07
N SER A 326 -0.84 -14.68 10.75
CA SER A 326 -2.23 -14.62 11.21
C SER A 326 -3.08 -13.91 10.17
N LEU A 327 -4.13 -14.59 9.69
CA LEU A 327 -5.16 -13.98 8.82
C LEU A 327 -6.14 -13.12 9.62
N SER A 328 -6.24 -13.31 10.93
CA SER A 328 -7.00 -12.43 11.82
C SER A 328 -6.11 -11.26 12.24
N ARG A 329 -6.53 -10.04 11.88
CA ARG A 329 -5.85 -8.79 12.23
C ARG A 329 -6.87 -7.77 12.75
N PRO A 330 -7.26 -7.86 14.03
CA PRO A 330 -8.12 -6.85 14.66
C PRO A 330 -7.46 -5.47 14.61
N VAL A 331 -8.25 -4.42 14.45
CA VAL A 331 -7.74 -3.04 14.40
C VAL A 331 -7.24 -2.63 15.80
N PRO A 332 -5.99 -2.16 15.96
CA PRO A 332 -5.50 -1.68 17.24
C PRO A 332 -6.15 -0.33 17.59
N VAL A 333 -6.67 -0.22 18.82
CA VAL A 333 -7.15 1.01 19.42
C VAL A 333 -6.09 1.51 20.39
N ALA A 334 -5.01 2.06 19.81
CA ALA A 334 -3.85 2.57 20.53
C ALA A 334 -3.86 4.11 20.67
N ASP A 335 -4.52 4.82 19.75
CA ASP A 335 -4.50 6.28 19.66
C ASP A 335 -5.73 6.98 20.25
N ARG A 336 -5.62 8.32 20.38
CA ARG A 336 -6.75 9.18 20.78
C ARG A 336 -7.87 9.20 19.75
N ARG A 337 -7.56 8.97 18.47
CA ARG A 337 -8.52 8.98 17.37
C ARG A 337 -8.22 7.78 16.48
N VAL A 338 -9.18 6.87 16.36
CA VAL A 338 -9.04 5.63 15.58
C VAL A 338 -10.23 5.51 14.65
N LEU A 339 -9.96 5.47 13.34
CA LEU A 339 -10.99 5.42 12.31
C LEU A 339 -11.13 3.99 11.79
N LEU A 340 -12.16 3.27 12.25
CA LEU A 340 -12.44 1.92 11.78
C LEU A 340 -13.10 1.98 10.41
N GLN A 341 -12.35 1.67 9.35
CA GLN A 341 -12.84 1.84 7.99
C GLN A 341 -13.74 0.69 7.53
N ALA A 342 -14.65 0.94 6.59
CA ALA A 342 -15.50 -0.10 6.01
C ALA A 342 -14.71 -1.31 5.43
N PRO A 343 -13.58 -1.15 4.71
CA PRO A 343 -12.72 -2.27 4.28
C PRO A 343 -12.20 -3.18 5.41
N GLU A 344 -12.16 -2.67 6.64
CA GLU A 344 -11.72 -3.41 7.83
C GLU A 344 -12.91 -4.05 8.57
N ALA A 345 -14.13 -3.83 8.09
CA ALA A 345 -15.34 -4.35 8.69
C ALA A 345 -15.63 -5.78 8.24
N HIS A 346 -16.25 -6.52 9.13
CA HIS A 346 -17.00 -7.72 8.79
C HIS A 346 -18.49 -7.38 8.72
N PHE A 347 -19.26 -8.20 7.99
CA PHE A 347 -20.70 -7.99 7.86
C PHE A 347 -21.43 -9.29 7.52
N SER A 348 -22.76 -9.27 7.71
CA SER A 348 -23.66 -10.39 7.44
C SER A 348 -24.94 -9.96 6.73
N GLY A 349 -25.69 -10.95 6.25
CA GLY A 349 -26.97 -10.72 5.59
C GLY A 349 -26.79 -10.20 4.17
N LYS A 350 -27.47 -9.11 3.84
CA LYS A 350 -27.43 -8.50 2.49
C LYS A 350 -26.40 -7.38 2.33
N VAL A 351 -25.72 -6.99 3.42
CA VAL A 351 -24.67 -5.98 3.38
C VAL A 351 -23.56 -6.44 2.45
N ARG A 352 -23.04 -5.51 1.67
CA ARG A 352 -21.91 -5.74 0.77
C ARG A 352 -21.15 -4.45 0.54
N TYR A 353 -19.92 -4.61 0.11
CA TYR A 353 -19.13 -3.52 -0.45
C TYR A 353 -19.78 -2.91 -1.70
N LYS A 354 -19.65 -1.59 -1.87
CA LYS A 354 -20.20 -0.87 -3.03
C LYS A 354 -19.54 -1.32 -4.32
N GLN A 355 -18.22 -1.46 -4.31
CA GLN A 355 -17.45 -1.91 -5.47
C GLN A 355 -17.47 -3.43 -5.60
N GLY A 356 -17.40 -4.13 -4.46
CA GLY A 356 -17.55 -5.58 -4.36
C GLY A 356 -16.44 -6.23 -3.55
N ASN A 357 -15.18 -5.85 -3.78
CA ASN A 357 -14.03 -6.48 -3.13
C ASN A 357 -13.59 -5.83 -1.81
N GLY A 358 -14.16 -4.67 -1.45
CA GLY A 358 -13.78 -3.97 -0.22
C GLY A 358 -12.36 -3.43 -0.26
N TRP A 359 -11.87 -3.07 -1.45
CA TRP A 359 -10.56 -2.42 -1.59
C TRP A 359 -10.58 -1.02 -0.98
N ALA A 360 -9.41 -0.37 -0.98
CA ALA A 360 -9.24 0.95 -0.39
C ALA A 360 -10.37 1.92 -0.74
N ASN A 361 -10.82 2.69 0.25
CA ASN A 361 -11.89 3.68 0.13
C ASN A 361 -13.30 3.15 -0.16
N ASP A 362 -13.54 1.85 -0.29
CA ASP A 362 -14.89 1.29 -0.44
C ASP A 362 -15.76 1.58 0.81
N TRP A 363 -17.06 1.32 0.69
CA TRP A 363 -18.04 1.49 1.76
C TRP A 363 -19.12 0.42 1.69
N LEU A 364 -19.87 0.27 2.79
CA LEU A 364 -20.90 -0.75 2.92
C LEU A 364 -22.25 -0.20 2.49
N ILE A 365 -22.94 -0.98 1.66
CA ILE A 365 -24.27 -0.67 1.13
C ILE A 365 -25.23 -1.83 1.37
N ASN A 366 -26.47 -1.66 0.92
CA ASN A 366 -27.49 -2.71 0.88
C ASN A 366 -27.85 -3.25 2.27
N TRP A 367 -27.74 -2.40 3.29
CA TRP A 367 -28.23 -2.66 4.63
C TRP A 367 -29.74 -2.40 4.69
N GLN A 368 -30.54 -3.45 4.88
CA GLN A 368 -31.99 -3.43 4.64
C GLN A 368 -32.83 -4.04 5.77
N SER A 369 -32.23 -4.84 6.64
CA SER A 369 -32.98 -5.65 7.62
C SER A 369 -32.37 -5.60 9.02
N PRO A 370 -33.17 -5.77 10.07
CA PRO A 370 -32.66 -6.02 11.43
C PRO A 370 -31.80 -7.28 11.58
N ALA A 371 -31.87 -8.21 10.61
CA ALA A 371 -31.01 -9.40 10.57
C ALA A 371 -29.59 -9.11 10.03
N ASP A 372 -29.42 -8.00 9.31
CA ASP A 372 -28.12 -7.58 8.79
C ASP A 372 -27.26 -6.98 9.91
N SER A 373 -25.94 -7.17 9.84
CA SER A 373 -25.01 -6.59 10.82
C SER A 373 -23.68 -6.19 10.19
N ILE A 374 -23.03 -5.21 10.83
CA ILE A 374 -21.69 -4.74 10.50
C ILE A 374 -20.89 -4.75 11.81
N TRP A 375 -19.66 -5.22 11.81
CA TRP A 375 -18.82 -5.15 13.00
C TRP A 375 -17.34 -4.99 12.67
N TRP A 376 -16.61 -4.45 13.64
CA TRP A 376 -15.16 -4.42 13.63
C TRP A 376 -14.66 -5.20 14.83
N ASP A 377 -13.68 -6.07 14.58
CA ASP A 377 -12.93 -6.71 15.64
C ASP A 377 -11.71 -5.82 15.95
N VAL A 378 -11.53 -5.46 17.22
CA VAL A 378 -10.51 -4.50 17.67
C VAL A 378 -9.68 -5.08 18.81
N THR A 379 -8.44 -4.61 18.94
CA THR A 379 -7.59 -4.83 20.12
C THR A 379 -7.40 -3.50 20.83
N VAL A 380 -7.87 -3.37 22.06
CA VAL A 380 -7.80 -2.11 22.82
C VAL A 380 -6.52 -2.09 23.63
N ASP A 381 -5.52 -1.39 23.12
CA ASP A 381 -4.22 -1.16 23.78
C ASP A 381 -4.29 0.05 24.71
N ARG A 382 -5.14 1.03 24.38
CA ARG A 382 -5.46 2.19 25.22
C ARG A 382 -6.86 2.05 25.82
N PRO A 383 -7.02 1.49 27.04
CA PRO A 383 -8.32 1.43 27.69
C PRO A 383 -8.84 2.83 28.03
N GLY A 384 -10.14 3.07 27.89
CA GLY A 384 -10.71 4.39 28.16
C GLY A 384 -12.17 4.53 27.81
N VAL A 385 -12.69 5.75 27.94
CA VAL A 385 -14.02 6.12 27.44
C VAL A 385 -13.87 6.80 26.09
N TYR A 386 -14.58 6.27 25.09
CA TYR A 386 -14.55 6.74 23.72
C TYR A 386 -15.91 7.33 23.33
N GLN A 387 -15.89 8.48 22.68
CA GLN A 387 -17.01 8.96 21.88
C GLN A 387 -16.99 8.22 20.53
N LEU A 388 -18.12 7.59 20.19
CA LEU A 388 -18.30 6.89 18.93
C LEU A 388 -19.10 7.77 17.96
N SER A 389 -18.64 7.87 16.72
CA SER A 389 -19.30 8.60 15.64
C SER A 389 -19.30 7.79 14.35
N LEU A 390 -20.47 7.58 13.76
CA LEU A 390 -20.63 6.84 12.50
C LEU A 390 -20.49 7.81 11.32
N GLN A 391 -19.64 7.47 10.36
CA GLN A 391 -19.58 8.14 9.07
C GLN A 391 -20.53 7.46 8.09
N TYR A 392 -21.53 8.19 7.60
CA TYR A 392 -22.65 7.59 6.88
C TYR A 392 -23.28 8.51 5.82
N THR A 393 -24.07 7.90 4.93
CA THR A 393 -25.14 8.58 4.19
C THR A 393 -26.47 7.89 4.47
N ALA A 394 -27.56 8.63 4.42
CA ALA A 394 -28.90 8.14 4.65
C ALA A 394 -29.85 8.68 3.58
N PRO A 395 -30.37 7.84 2.67
CA PRO A 395 -31.47 8.24 1.81
C PRO A 395 -32.74 8.52 2.65
N THR A 396 -33.75 9.15 2.06
CA THR A 396 -35.03 9.45 2.75
C THR A 396 -35.66 8.20 3.38
N ALA A 397 -35.55 7.05 2.74
CA ALA A 397 -36.04 5.77 3.27
C ALA A 397 -35.35 5.36 4.59
N ALA A 398 -34.11 5.80 4.84
CA ALA A 398 -33.40 5.47 6.07
C ALA A 398 -33.83 6.30 7.30
N VAL A 399 -34.62 7.36 7.10
CA VAL A 399 -35.12 8.21 8.19
C VAL A 399 -36.07 7.41 9.07
N GLY A 400 -35.88 7.53 10.39
CA GLY A 400 -36.62 6.77 11.41
C GLY A 400 -35.97 5.44 11.80
N THR A 401 -34.93 4.99 11.08
CA THR A 401 -34.18 3.78 11.45
C THR A 401 -33.52 3.93 12.81
N LEU A 402 -33.71 2.94 13.69
CA LEU A 402 -33.09 2.88 15.01
C LEU A 402 -31.81 2.03 14.94
N LEU A 403 -30.67 2.70 14.96
CA LEU A 403 -29.36 2.07 15.04
C LEU A 403 -29.03 1.68 16.48
N THR A 404 -28.35 0.55 16.62
CA THR A 404 -27.71 0.13 17.87
C THR A 404 -26.24 -0.14 17.64
N ILE A 405 -25.40 0.32 18.57
CA ILE A 405 -23.99 -0.06 18.62
C ILE A 405 -23.71 -0.74 19.96
N THR A 406 -23.12 -1.93 19.92
CA THR A 406 -22.87 -2.77 21.08
C THR A 406 -21.38 -3.10 21.19
N ALA A 407 -20.81 -2.85 22.37
CA ALA A 407 -19.49 -3.34 22.77
C ALA A 407 -19.49 -3.62 24.28
N THR A 408 -18.71 -4.59 24.74
CA THR A 408 -18.51 -4.89 26.19
C THR A 408 -19.84 -5.00 26.98
N ASN A 409 -20.86 -5.65 26.42
CA ASN A 409 -22.22 -5.79 26.97
C ASN A 409 -23.03 -4.48 27.15
N LYS A 410 -22.56 -3.35 26.63
CA LYS A 410 -23.30 -2.09 26.58
C LYS A 410 -23.82 -1.85 25.18
N THR A 411 -25.07 -1.42 25.07
CA THR A 411 -25.71 -1.04 23.81
C THR A 411 -26.11 0.42 23.88
N LEU A 412 -25.67 1.21 22.90
CA LEU A 412 -26.18 2.55 22.64
C LEU A 412 -27.22 2.51 21.53
N GLN A 413 -28.11 3.50 21.51
CA GLN A 413 -29.16 3.66 20.52
C GLN A 413 -29.12 5.04 19.90
N GLN A 414 -29.28 5.12 18.59
CA GLN A 414 -29.40 6.37 17.87
C GLN A 414 -30.37 6.24 16.69
N THR A 415 -31.21 7.25 16.48
CA THR A 415 -32.14 7.29 15.34
C THR A 415 -31.57 8.15 14.22
N ILE A 416 -31.68 7.69 12.98
CA ILE A 416 -31.43 8.53 11.80
C ILE A 416 -32.61 9.50 11.66
N ARG A 417 -32.39 10.78 12.00
CA ARG A 417 -33.45 11.80 12.06
C ARG A 417 -33.66 12.58 10.78
N ALA A 418 -32.64 12.64 9.93
CA ALA A 418 -32.65 13.38 8.68
C ALA A 418 -31.92 12.59 7.60
N SER A 419 -32.37 12.77 6.36
CA SER A 419 -31.70 12.26 5.18
C SER A 419 -30.46 13.08 4.87
N PHE A 420 -29.42 12.41 4.40
CA PHE A 420 -28.20 12.98 3.86
C PHE A 420 -27.66 12.00 2.81
N ASP A 421 -28.01 12.19 1.55
CA ASP A 421 -27.56 11.32 0.46
C ASP A 421 -27.16 12.17 -0.76
N PRO A 422 -26.03 12.89 -0.66
CA PRO A 422 -25.54 13.72 -1.74
C PRO A 422 -25.10 12.88 -2.95
N PRO A 423 -25.14 13.44 -4.17
CA PRO A 423 -24.60 12.77 -5.35
C PRO A 423 -23.09 12.53 -5.22
N LEU A 424 -22.57 11.67 -6.09
CA LEU A 424 -21.13 11.46 -6.23
C LEU A 424 -20.43 12.76 -6.64
N THR A 425 -19.25 12.98 -6.09
CA THR A 425 -18.36 14.08 -6.48
C THR A 425 -17.88 13.84 -7.92
N PRO A 426 -17.99 14.83 -8.83
CA PRO A 426 -17.41 14.74 -10.16
C PRO A 426 -15.92 14.43 -10.09
N SER A 427 -15.43 13.59 -11.00
CA SER A 427 -14.05 13.11 -10.98
C SER A 427 -13.41 13.28 -12.36
N PRO A 428 -12.16 13.77 -12.46
CA PRO A 428 -11.49 14.08 -13.73
C PRO A 428 -10.90 12.83 -14.39
N ASP A 429 -11.67 11.74 -14.42
CA ASP A 429 -11.25 10.47 -15.00
C ASP A 429 -11.18 10.55 -16.51
N ARG A 430 -10.12 9.98 -17.08
CA ARG A 430 -9.98 9.82 -18.53
C ARG A 430 -10.66 8.57 -19.06
N ILE A 431 -10.84 7.57 -18.19
CA ILE A 431 -11.54 6.33 -18.51
C ILE A 431 -12.44 5.91 -17.34
N PRO A 432 -13.50 5.11 -17.57
CA PRO A 432 -14.30 4.55 -16.49
C PRO A 432 -13.44 3.76 -15.49
N ARG A 433 -13.52 4.12 -14.21
CA ARG A 433 -12.81 3.44 -13.12
C ARG A 433 -13.51 2.18 -12.65
N LYS A 434 -12.76 1.29 -11.97
CA LYS A 434 -13.31 0.14 -11.25
C LYS A 434 -13.53 0.44 -9.78
N GLU A 435 -12.81 1.41 -9.24
CA GLU A 435 -12.86 1.90 -7.87
C GLU A 435 -14.14 2.71 -7.62
N VAL A 436 -14.44 2.96 -6.36
CA VAL A 436 -15.56 3.84 -6.01
C VAL A 436 -15.23 5.32 -6.31
N TYR A 437 -16.27 6.10 -6.62
CA TYR A 437 -16.18 7.56 -6.67
C TYR A 437 -16.35 8.14 -5.26
N GLU A 438 -15.79 9.32 -5.03
CA GLU A 438 -16.04 10.04 -3.78
C GLU A 438 -17.46 10.59 -3.72
N LYS A 439 -17.95 10.80 -2.50
CA LYS A 439 -19.14 11.58 -2.20
C LYS A 439 -19.02 12.19 -0.81
N PRO A 440 -19.74 13.27 -0.49
CA PRO A 440 -19.75 13.80 0.87
C PRO A 440 -20.38 12.82 1.86
N TRP A 441 -19.86 12.80 3.10
CA TRP A 441 -20.31 11.93 4.18
C TRP A 441 -20.69 12.75 5.42
N ALA A 442 -21.75 12.35 6.12
CA ALA A 442 -22.14 12.95 7.39
C ALA A 442 -21.59 12.16 8.58
N TRP A 443 -21.53 12.83 9.74
CA TRP A 443 -21.15 12.22 11.01
C TRP A 443 -22.35 12.15 11.95
N LEU A 444 -22.67 10.95 12.44
CA LEU A 444 -23.70 10.71 13.45
C LEU A 444 -23.05 10.32 14.77
N ALA A 445 -23.18 11.18 15.79
CA ALA A 445 -22.74 10.84 17.13
C ALA A 445 -23.62 9.70 17.70
N LEU A 446 -22.99 8.56 18.01
CA LEU A 446 -23.68 7.38 18.56
C LEU A 446 -23.72 7.39 20.09
N GLY A 447 -22.73 8.01 20.73
CA GLY A 447 -22.64 8.17 22.18
C GLY A 447 -21.29 7.68 22.72
N LYS A 448 -21.22 7.46 24.04
CA LYS A 448 -19.98 7.14 24.75
C LYS A 448 -19.97 5.69 25.22
N LEU A 449 -18.86 4.98 24.99
CA LEU A 449 -18.63 3.63 25.49
C LEU A 449 -17.29 3.54 26.22
N LYS A 450 -17.25 2.76 27.29
CA LYS A 450 -15.99 2.38 27.95
C LYS A 450 -15.47 1.13 27.28
N LEU A 451 -14.25 1.21 26.76
CA LEU A 451 -13.53 0.08 26.17
C LEU A 451 -12.39 -0.32 27.14
N PRO A 452 -12.48 -1.47 27.83
CA PRO A 452 -11.38 -2.00 28.62
C PRO A 452 -10.30 -2.59 27.70
N ALA A 453 -9.12 -2.86 28.25
CA ALA A 453 -8.03 -3.44 27.48
C ALA A 453 -8.40 -4.84 26.94
N GLY A 454 -7.81 -5.23 25.81
CA GLY A 454 -7.98 -6.55 25.19
C GLY A 454 -8.87 -6.56 23.95
N HIS A 455 -9.27 -7.76 23.50
CA HIS A 455 -10.03 -7.94 22.27
C HIS A 455 -11.52 -7.68 22.44
N HIS A 456 -12.10 -6.90 21.55
CA HIS A 456 -13.53 -6.58 21.54
C HIS A 456 -14.10 -6.63 20.14
N ARG A 457 -15.39 -6.99 20.06
CA ARG A 457 -16.20 -6.74 18.88
C ARG A 457 -17.03 -5.49 19.09
N ILE A 458 -16.97 -4.56 18.14
CA ILE A 458 -17.86 -3.40 18.08
C ILE A 458 -18.92 -3.67 17.02
N LEU A 459 -20.13 -4.01 17.47
CA LEU A 459 -21.22 -4.48 16.63
C LEU A 459 -22.22 -3.36 16.34
N LEU A 460 -22.44 -3.05 15.06
CA LEU A 460 -23.42 -2.09 14.55
C LEU A 460 -24.61 -2.84 13.91
N GLN A 461 -25.82 -2.53 14.35
CA GLN A 461 -27.08 -3.15 13.92
C GLN A 461 -28.20 -2.11 13.80
N ALA A 462 -29.29 -2.47 13.13
CA ALA A 462 -30.49 -1.64 12.99
C ALA A 462 -31.69 -2.38 13.56
N ARG A 463 -32.19 -1.98 14.73
CA ARG A 463 -33.31 -2.68 15.39
C ARG A 463 -34.66 -2.45 14.72
N SER A 464 -34.84 -1.29 14.09
CA SER A 464 -36.05 -0.94 13.36
C SER A 464 -35.66 -0.31 12.03
N VAL A 465 -36.22 -0.83 10.94
CA VAL A 465 -35.94 -0.38 9.56
C VAL A 465 -37.28 -0.10 8.87
N PRO A 466 -37.93 1.04 9.17
CA PRO A 466 -39.34 1.27 8.85
C PRO A 466 -39.64 1.26 7.34
N ASN A 467 -38.70 1.69 6.51
CA ASN A 467 -38.88 1.76 5.05
C ASN A 467 -37.95 0.81 4.28
N GLY A 468 -37.48 -0.28 4.93
CA GLY A 468 -36.69 -1.34 4.26
C GLY A 468 -35.29 -0.93 3.80
N GLN A 469 -34.79 0.23 4.23
CA GLN A 469 -33.43 0.71 3.92
C GLN A 469 -32.82 1.40 5.14
N VAL A 470 -31.53 1.17 5.37
CA VAL A 470 -30.73 1.82 6.42
C VAL A 470 -29.74 2.80 5.75
N ALA A 471 -28.66 3.17 6.46
CA ALA A 471 -27.57 3.98 5.95
C ALA A 471 -26.58 3.18 5.10
N GLU A 472 -25.86 3.88 4.22
CA GLU A 472 -24.55 3.41 3.75
C GLU A 472 -23.49 3.78 4.80
N VAL A 473 -22.52 2.90 5.05
CA VAL A 473 -21.55 3.05 6.13
C VAL A 473 -20.14 3.15 5.57
N LYS A 474 -19.45 4.26 5.86
CA LYS A 474 -18.08 4.51 5.41
C LYS A 474 -17.04 4.11 6.47
N ALA A 475 -17.28 4.49 7.72
CA ALA A 475 -16.36 4.24 8.82
C ALA A 475 -17.04 4.46 10.18
N LEU A 476 -16.39 3.99 11.24
CA LEU A 476 -16.72 4.28 12.63
C LEU A 476 -15.52 4.94 13.32
N LEU A 477 -15.68 6.17 13.79
CA LEU A 477 -14.65 6.90 14.51
C LEU A 477 -14.78 6.68 16.03
N LEU A 478 -13.67 6.27 16.64
CA LEU A 478 -13.46 6.23 18.08
C LEU A 478 -12.63 7.46 18.48
N THR A 479 -13.12 8.29 19.42
CA THR A 479 -12.34 9.41 19.98
C THR A 479 -12.24 9.30 21.50
N ALA A 480 -11.02 9.11 22.01
CA ALA A 480 -10.75 9.02 23.45
C ALA A 480 -11.08 10.35 24.15
N LEU A 481 -11.83 10.28 25.25
CA LEU A 481 -12.21 11.44 26.05
C LEU A 481 -11.19 11.78 27.15
N GLU A 482 -10.33 10.82 27.50
CA GLU A 482 -9.29 10.94 28.53
C GLU A 482 -7.93 10.55 27.93
#